data_AF-A0A7J3TEA0-F1
#
_entry.id   AF-A0A7J3TEA0-F1
#
_cell.length_a   1.000
_cell.length_b   1.000
_cell.length_c   1.000
_cell.angle_alpha   90.00
_cell.angle_beta   90.00
_cell.angle_gamma   90.00
#
_symmetry.space_group_name_H-M   'P 1'
#
loop_
_entity.id
_entity.type
_entity.pdbx_description
1 polymer ?
#
loop_
_entity_poly.entity_id
_entity_poly.type
_entity_poly.pdbx_seq_one_letter_code
_entity_poly.pdbx_strand_id
1 'polypeptide(L)'
;MKVKFLGGAEEVGRLGIKMEFKTEKILVDYGVIPEKPPEYPLPPEKVSSIFVTHSHLDHIGALPVYYEKDKPDLYATAMTANSMKPLLNDSIKIMGLEGYPARFNRDDVDSLYGSFINSTYGESFNVGELTVTPYSAGHIPGSTMWRFENGKSVMVTGDLYTRDTKLLTGAKPMKTDILIMESTYAGKFHEDREQVKARLKSHIKEVIDNHGKVILPSFAVGRTQELMMTLSDMDLNIFVDGMGNGITGIYLNTPGFLRSMKDFRKSVGRVRQVRGNGMRQRIVDEADVIITTSGMLDGGPVLFYIQQLMNDPKSAIFLTGYQVEGTNGRSL
;
A
#
# COMPACT_ATOMS: atom_id res chain seq x y z
N MET A 1 22.29 -20.63 -6.52
CA MET A 1 21.15 -19.69 -6.58
C MET A 1 21.47 -18.62 -7.61
N LYS A 2 20.51 -18.25 -8.45
CA LYS A 2 20.60 -17.09 -9.34
C LYS A 2 19.44 -16.13 -9.03
N VAL A 3 19.69 -14.83 -9.07
CA VAL A 3 18.68 -13.79 -8.87
C VAL A 3 18.70 -12.91 -10.12
N LYS A 4 17.52 -12.61 -10.66
CA LYS A 4 17.33 -11.70 -11.79
C LYS A 4 16.20 -10.73 -11.46
N PHE A 5 16.52 -9.45 -11.44
CA PHE A 5 15.53 -8.38 -11.41
C PHE A 5 14.93 -8.24 -12.82
N LEU A 6 13.61 -8.33 -12.91
CA LEU A 6 12.81 -8.09 -14.10
C LEU A 6 12.34 -6.63 -14.17
N GLY A 7 12.30 -5.96 -13.02
CA GLY A 7 12.01 -4.54 -12.81
C GLY A 7 12.23 -4.20 -11.34
N GLY A 8 12.28 -2.90 -11.00
CA GLY A 8 12.49 -2.42 -9.63
C GLY A 8 13.96 -2.40 -9.17
N ALA A 9 14.92 -2.48 -10.10
CA ALA A 9 16.34 -2.29 -9.82
C ALA A 9 16.82 -0.97 -10.44
N GLU A 10 17.49 -0.13 -9.64
CA GLU A 10 17.88 1.25 -10.01
C GLU A 10 16.69 2.20 -10.30
N GLU A 11 15.49 1.81 -9.86
CA GLU A 11 14.24 2.54 -10.05
C GLU A 11 13.26 2.26 -8.90
N VAL A 12 12.19 3.04 -8.79
CA VAL A 12 11.03 2.76 -7.93
C VAL A 12 9.85 2.41 -8.82
N GLY A 13 9.27 1.23 -8.62
CA GLY A 13 8.15 0.76 -9.43
C GLY A 13 8.38 -0.61 -10.08
N ARG A 14 7.30 -1.22 -10.60
CA ARG A 14 7.31 -2.48 -11.38
C ARG A 14 8.22 -3.58 -10.85
N LEU A 15 8.24 -3.79 -9.53
CA LEU A 15 9.13 -4.79 -8.95
C LEU A 15 8.79 -6.19 -9.48
N GLY A 16 9.81 -6.92 -9.88
CA GLY A 16 9.70 -8.35 -10.18
C GLY A 16 11.05 -9.02 -10.00
N ILE A 17 11.15 -9.95 -9.04
CA ILE A 17 12.41 -10.61 -8.72
C ILE A 17 12.27 -12.09 -9.00
N LYS A 18 12.91 -12.57 -10.07
CA LYS A 18 13.01 -14.01 -10.36
C LYS A 18 14.17 -14.60 -9.59
N MET A 19 13.93 -15.67 -8.85
CA MET A 19 14.98 -16.43 -8.15
C MET A 19 14.97 -17.88 -8.59
N GLU A 20 16.16 -18.42 -8.84
CA GLU A 20 16.36 -19.82 -9.20
C GLU A 20 17.20 -20.52 -8.11
N PHE A 21 16.53 -21.45 -7.43
CA PHE A 21 17.13 -22.49 -6.61
C PHE A 21 17.30 -23.74 -7.47
N LYS A 22 18.12 -24.72 -7.04
CA LYS A 22 18.56 -25.86 -7.88
C LYS A 22 17.44 -26.45 -8.76
N THR A 23 16.27 -26.70 -8.17
CA THR A 23 15.09 -27.24 -8.85
C THR A 23 13.95 -26.22 -8.95
N GLU A 24 13.88 -25.23 -8.06
CA GLU A 24 12.76 -24.29 -7.97
C GLU A 24 13.04 -22.96 -8.66
N LYS A 25 12.14 -22.54 -9.55
CA LYS A 25 12.10 -21.19 -10.10
C LYS A 25 10.93 -20.47 -9.48
N ILE A 26 11.18 -19.38 -8.76
CA ILE A 26 10.15 -18.60 -8.08
C ILE A 26 10.19 -17.15 -8.53
N LEU A 27 9.07 -16.45 -8.33
CA LEU A 27 8.93 -15.02 -8.53
C LEU A 27 8.57 -14.37 -7.21
N VAL A 28 9.23 -13.27 -6.85
CA VAL A 28 8.81 -12.40 -5.74
C VAL A 28 8.34 -11.09 -6.33
N ASP A 29 7.07 -10.79 -6.11
CA ASP A 29 6.31 -9.67 -6.69
C ASP A 29 6.29 -9.61 -8.22
N TYR A 30 5.29 -8.90 -8.76
CA TYR A 30 5.17 -8.57 -10.17
C TYR A 30 4.28 -7.32 -10.34
N GLY A 31 4.89 -6.15 -10.22
CA GLY A 31 4.21 -4.86 -10.16
C GLY A 31 4.05 -4.11 -11.47
N VAL A 32 3.62 -2.85 -11.38
CA VAL A 32 3.50 -1.92 -12.52
C VAL A 32 3.96 -0.51 -12.11
N ILE A 33 4.46 0.29 -13.06
CA ILE A 33 4.52 1.75 -12.91
C ILE A 33 3.26 2.32 -13.57
N PRO A 34 2.42 3.08 -12.84
CA PRO A 34 1.17 3.64 -13.37
C PRO A 34 1.41 4.88 -14.26
N GLU A 35 2.40 4.81 -15.16
CA GLU A 35 2.66 5.82 -16.18
C GLU A 35 1.64 5.75 -17.33
N LYS A 36 1.78 6.69 -18.27
CA LYS A 36 0.87 6.88 -19.40
C LYS A 36 1.65 6.79 -20.72
N PRO A 37 1.88 5.57 -21.28
CA PRO A 37 1.28 4.28 -20.92
C PRO A 37 1.94 3.56 -19.72
N PRO A 38 1.26 2.60 -19.07
CA PRO A 38 1.82 1.89 -17.92
C PRO A 38 3.06 1.06 -18.29
N GLU A 39 4.07 1.07 -17.42
CA GLU A 39 5.28 0.27 -17.60
C GLU A 39 5.21 -1.02 -16.80
N TYR A 40 5.64 -2.12 -17.43
CA TYR A 40 5.61 -3.47 -16.86
C TYR A 40 7.03 -4.01 -16.70
N PRO A 41 7.25 -4.97 -15.79
CA PRO A 41 8.53 -5.66 -15.69
C PRO A 41 8.80 -6.48 -16.97
N LEU A 42 10.05 -6.87 -17.16
CA LEU A 42 10.42 -7.84 -18.19
C LEU A 42 9.58 -9.12 -18.03
N PRO A 43 9.06 -9.71 -19.13
CA PRO A 43 8.25 -10.92 -19.04
C PRO A 43 8.99 -12.04 -18.29
N PRO A 44 8.42 -12.61 -17.23
CA PRO A 44 9.03 -13.71 -16.51
C PRO A 44 8.99 -14.98 -17.38
N GLU A 45 10.04 -15.79 -17.25
CA GLU A 45 9.93 -17.21 -17.62
C GLU A 45 8.94 -17.92 -16.69
N LYS A 46 8.49 -19.11 -17.09
CA LYS A 46 7.65 -19.96 -16.23
C LYS A 46 8.30 -20.21 -14.86
N VAL A 47 7.57 -19.89 -13.79
CA VAL A 47 7.91 -20.19 -12.39
C VAL A 47 6.92 -21.19 -11.79
N SER A 48 7.32 -21.89 -10.73
CA SER A 48 6.44 -22.80 -9.97
C SER A 48 5.60 -22.05 -8.93
N SER A 49 6.14 -20.97 -8.36
CA SER A 49 5.47 -20.21 -7.31
C SER A 49 5.76 -18.71 -7.37
N ILE A 50 4.80 -17.92 -6.89
CA ILE A 50 4.88 -16.49 -6.70
C ILE A 50 4.74 -16.18 -5.20
N PHE A 51 5.58 -15.29 -4.68
CA PHE A 51 5.48 -14.78 -3.31
C PHE A 51 5.20 -13.29 -3.35
N VAL A 52 4.09 -12.86 -2.77
CA VAL A 52 3.68 -11.45 -2.74
C VAL A 52 4.12 -10.82 -1.43
N THR A 53 4.93 -9.77 -1.48
CA THR A 53 5.38 -9.05 -0.28
C THR A 53 4.22 -8.27 0.31
N HIS A 54 3.54 -7.44 -0.49
CA HIS A 54 2.44 -6.59 -0.04
C HIS A 54 1.58 -6.07 -1.19
N SER A 55 0.49 -5.37 -0.88
CA SER A 55 -0.57 -5.06 -1.85
C SER A 55 -0.39 -3.79 -2.68
N HIS A 56 0.75 -3.08 -2.64
CA HIS A 56 0.91 -1.89 -3.50
C HIS A 56 1.07 -2.26 -4.98
N LEU A 57 0.58 -1.40 -5.89
CA LEU A 57 0.50 -1.71 -7.32
C LEU A 57 1.87 -1.91 -7.99
N ASP A 58 2.91 -1.27 -7.49
CA ASP A 58 4.30 -1.50 -7.89
C ASP A 58 4.87 -2.85 -7.43
N HIS A 59 4.10 -3.65 -6.69
CA HIS A 59 4.40 -5.03 -6.31
C HIS A 59 3.41 -6.05 -6.88
N ILE A 60 2.15 -5.67 -7.11
CA ILE A 60 1.08 -6.60 -7.53
C ILE A 60 0.42 -6.27 -8.87
N GLY A 61 0.63 -5.08 -9.42
CA GLY A 61 -0.18 -4.52 -10.50
C GLY A 61 -0.13 -5.28 -11.82
N ALA A 62 0.92 -6.06 -12.06
CA ALA A 62 1.05 -6.91 -13.24
C ALA A 62 0.78 -8.40 -12.95
N LEU A 63 0.55 -8.80 -11.69
CA LEU A 63 0.34 -10.20 -11.31
C LEU A 63 -0.77 -10.89 -12.11
N PRO A 64 -1.97 -10.29 -12.31
CA PRO A 64 -3.03 -10.96 -13.06
C PRO A 64 -2.62 -11.31 -14.50
N VAL A 65 -1.83 -10.46 -15.14
CA VAL A 65 -1.33 -10.66 -16.52
C VAL A 65 -0.45 -11.91 -16.62
N TYR A 66 0.38 -12.15 -15.60
CA TYR A 66 1.26 -13.32 -15.57
C TYR A 66 0.52 -14.58 -15.08
N TYR A 67 -0.29 -14.43 -14.04
CA TYR A 67 -0.92 -15.54 -13.35
C TYR A 67 -1.82 -16.38 -14.26
N GLU A 68 -2.65 -15.76 -15.11
CA GLU A 68 -3.58 -16.51 -15.96
C GLU A 68 -2.91 -17.40 -17.02
N LYS A 69 -1.66 -17.11 -17.37
CA LYS A 69 -0.93 -17.89 -18.36
C LYS A 69 -0.47 -19.25 -17.84
N ASP A 70 0.08 -19.28 -16.62
CA ASP A 70 0.79 -20.44 -16.08
C ASP A 70 0.21 -20.97 -14.75
N LYS A 71 -0.68 -20.20 -14.09
CA LYS A 71 -1.31 -20.47 -12.79
C LYS A 71 -0.36 -21.05 -11.73
N PRO A 72 0.78 -20.39 -11.44
CA PRO A 72 1.70 -20.83 -10.40
C PRO A 72 1.08 -20.69 -9.01
N ASP A 73 1.59 -21.43 -8.03
CA ASP A 73 1.15 -21.29 -6.63
C ASP A 73 1.43 -19.87 -6.12
N LEU A 74 0.40 -19.18 -5.60
CA LEU A 74 0.51 -17.80 -5.14
C LEU A 74 0.51 -17.72 -3.62
N TYR A 75 1.65 -17.42 -3.01
CA TYR A 75 1.79 -17.26 -1.57
C TYR A 75 1.65 -15.79 -1.17
N ALA A 76 0.75 -15.52 -0.23
CA ALA A 76 0.54 -14.20 0.35
C ALA A 76 -0.05 -14.32 1.76
N THR A 77 0.03 -13.25 2.54
CA THR A 77 -0.79 -13.15 3.76
C THR A 77 -2.25 -12.86 3.39
N ALA A 78 -3.19 -13.30 4.23
CA ALA A 78 -4.62 -13.00 4.04
C ALA A 78 -4.89 -11.49 3.91
N MET A 79 -4.18 -10.65 4.68
CA MET A 79 -4.33 -9.20 4.59
C MET A 79 -3.87 -8.63 3.24
N THR A 80 -2.75 -9.12 2.71
CA THR A 80 -2.26 -8.74 1.37
C THR A 80 -3.23 -9.18 0.29
N ALA A 81 -3.72 -10.42 0.32
CA ALA A 81 -4.69 -10.93 -0.65
C ALA A 81 -6.00 -10.13 -0.63
N ASN A 82 -6.56 -9.87 0.56
CA ASN A 82 -7.80 -9.10 0.72
C ASN A 82 -7.65 -7.65 0.25
N SER A 83 -6.46 -7.04 0.44
CA SER A 83 -6.18 -5.67 0.03
C SER A 83 -5.81 -5.54 -1.46
N MET A 84 -5.26 -6.58 -2.06
CA MET A 84 -4.90 -6.65 -3.47
C MET A 84 -6.14 -6.56 -4.38
N LYS A 85 -7.21 -7.31 -4.06
CA LYS A 85 -8.43 -7.38 -4.87
C LYS A 85 -9.06 -6.00 -5.19
N PRO A 86 -9.33 -5.11 -4.23
CA PRO A 86 -9.89 -3.79 -4.55
C PRO A 86 -8.91 -2.90 -5.34
N LEU A 87 -7.60 -3.00 -5.10
CA LEU A 87 -6.60 -2.19 -5.81
C LEU A 87 -6.46 -2.59 -7.27
N LEU A 88 -6.44 -3.90 -7.57
CA LEU A 88 -6.43 -4.39 -8.94
C LEU A 88 -7.72 -4.04 -9.69
N ASN A 89 -8.87 -4.16 -9.02
CA ASN A 89 -10.16 -3.77 -9.60
C ASN A 89 -10.24 -2.28 -9.93
N ASP A 90 -9.67 -1.42 -9.09
CA ASP A 90 -9.59 0.02 -9.37
C ASP A 90 -8.62 0.32 -10.51
N SER A 91 -7.51 -0.44 -10.62
CA SER A 91 -6.58 -0.33 -11.74
C SER A 91 -7.27 -0.61 -13.08
N ILE A 92 -8.14 -1.63 -13.17
CA ILE A 92 -8.97 -1.90 -14.37
C ILE A 92 -9.83 -0.68 -14.73
N LYS A 93 -10.47 -0.07 -13.71
CA LYS A 93 -11.33 1.11 -13.90
C LYS A 93 -10.53 2.30 -14.41
N ILE A 94 -9.36 2.58 -13.82
CA ILE A 94 -8.50 3.70 -14.21
C ILE A 94 -7.96 3.51 -15.63
N MET A 95 -7.46 2.32 -15.99
CA MET A 95 -7.02 2.03 -17.37
C MET A 95 -8.14 2.31 -18.39
N GLY A 96 -9.38 1.90 -18.09
CA GLY A 96 -10.52 2.16 -18.95
C GLY A 96 -10.87 3.64 -19.09
N LEU A 97 -10.74 4.44 -18.02
CA LEU A 97 -10.97 5.90 -18.07
C LEU A 97 -9.89 6.64 -18.85
N GLU A 98 -8.66 6.13 -18.83
CA GLU A 98 -7.51 6.72 -19.52
C GLU A 98 -7.35 6.24 -20.97
N GLY A 99 -8.22 5.33 -21.42
CA GLY A 99 -8.20 4.80 -22.78
C GLY A 99 -7.09 3.77 -23.04
N TYR A 100 -6.48 3.22 -21.99
CA TYR A 100 -5.51 2.14 -22.12
C TYR A 100 -6.22 0.78 -22.17
N PRO A 101 -5.81 -0.14 -23.05
CA PRO A 101 -6.40 -1.47 -23.11
C PRO A 101 -6.12 -2.22 -21.80
N ALA A 102 -7.19 -2.71 -21.16
CA ALA A 102 -7.07 -3.54 -19.97
C ALA A 102 -6.33 -4.83 -20.32
N ARG A 103 -5.21 -5.10 -19.63
CA ARG A 103 -4.42 -6.34 -19.82
C ARG A 103 -4.95 -7.53 -19.02
N PHE A 104 -5.87 -7.26 -18.10
CA PHE A 104 -6.57 -8.24 -17.29
C PHE A 104 -7.97 -7.68 -16.95
N ASN A 105 -8.88 -8.56 -16.61
CA ASN A 105 -10.26 -8.27 -16.28
C ASN A 105 -10.58 -8.69 -14.82
N ARG A 106 -11.84 -8.53 -14.40
CA ARG A 106 -12.26 -8.84 -13.02
C ARG A 106 -12.20 -10.34 -12.70
N ASP A 107 -12.48 -11.19 -13.68
CA ASP A 107 -12.44 -12.64 -13.51
C ASP A 107 -10.98 -13.11 -13.28
N ASP A 108 -10.01 -12.47 -13.94
CA ASP A 108 -8.58 -12.74 -13.70
C ASP A 108 -8.18 -12.38 -12.26
N VAL A 109 -8.70 -11.24 -11.74
CA VAL A 109 -8.47 -10.83 -10.34
C VAL A 109 -9.15 -11.79 -9.36
N ASP A 110 -10.35 -12.25 -9.69
CA ASP A 110 -11.10 -13.19 -8.85
C ASP A 110 -10.47 -14.58 -8.83
N SER A 111 -9.93 -15.04 -9.97
CA SER A 111 -9.12 -16.25 -10.10
C SER A 111 -7.85 -16.17 -9.25
N LEU A 112 -7.07 -15.08 -9.38
CA LEU A 112 -5.90 -14.81 -8.55
C LEU A 112 -6.23 -14.82 -7.05
N TYR A 113 -7.31 -14.15 -6.66
CA TYR A 113 -7.78 -14.07 -5.27
C TYR A 113 -8.33 -15.40 -4.74
N GLY A 114 -8.94 -16.23 -5.59
CA GLY A 114 -9.50 -17.52 -5.19
C GLY A 114 -8.45 -18.62 -4.98
N SER A 115 -7.22 -18.40 -5.41
CA SER A 115 -6.18 -19.42 -5.48
C SER A 115 -4.94 -19.13 -4.62
N PHE A 116 -4.93 -18.04 -3.83
CA PHE A 116 -3.78 -17.78 -2.96
C PHE A 116 -3.67 -18.81 -1.84
N ILE A 117 -2.43 -19.15 -1.50
CA ILE A 117 -2.07 -19.97 -0.36
C ILE A 117 -1.70 -19.04 0.79
N ASN A 118 -2.55 -19.04 1.83
CA ASN A 118 -2.34 -18.18 2.99
C ASN A 118 -1.05 -18.53 3.72
N SER A 119 -0.27 -17.50 4.05
CA SER A 119 0.97 -17.61 4.82
C SER A 119 0.86 -16.85 6.14
N THR A 120 1.19 -17.52 7.24
CA THR A 120 1.16 -16.97 8.61
C THR A 120 2.55 -16.55 9.04
N TYR A 121 2.71 -15.33 9.58
CA TYR A 121 4.01 -14.85 10.04
C TYR A 121 4.69 -15.80 11.03
N GLY A 122 5.97 -16.08 10.79
CA GLY A 122 6.81 -16.95 11.61
C GLY A 122 6.60 -18.44 11.39
N GLU A 123 5.56 -18.85 10.66
CA GLU A 123 5.31 -20.27 10.36
C GLU A 123 6.03 -20.66 9.08
N SER A 124 7.02 -21.55 9.20
CA SER A 124 7.76 -22.07 8.06
C SER A 124 6.97 -23.14 7.30
N PHE A 125 7.11 -23.16 5.97
CA PHE A 125 6.55 -24.19 5.10
C PHE A 125 7.55 -24.53 3.98
N ASN A 126 7.32 -25.65 3.28
CA ASN A 126 8.21 -26.11 2.21
C ASN A 126 7.58 -25.93 0.83
N VAL A 127 8.40 -25.49 -0.12
CA VAL A 127 8.10 -25.41 -1.56
C VAL A 127 9.18 -26.20 -2.28
N GLY A 128 8.89 -27.45 -2.62
CA GLY A 128 9.93 -28.40 -3.03
C GLY A 128 10.99 -28.58 -1.93
N GLU A 129 12.25 -28.33 -2.26
CA GLU A 129 13.38 -28.35 -1.30
C GLU A 129 13.62 -27.02 -0.58
N LEU A 130 12.79 -26.00 -0.83
CA LEU A 130 12.95 -24.66 -0.26
C LEU A 130 12.13 -24.54 1.03
N THR A 131 12.76 -24.25 2.15
CA THR A 131 12.04 -23.83 3.37
C THR A 131 11.80 -22.33 3.28
N VAL A 132 10.53 -21.92 3.36
CA VAL A 132 10.08 -20.54 3.26
C VAL A 132 9.51 -20.11 4.60
N THR A 133 9.83 -18.90 5.07
CA THR A 133 9.23 -18.33 6.27
C THR A 133 8.88 -16.85 6.06
N PRO A 134 7.61 -16.46 6.21
CA PRO A 134 7.17 -15.07 6.13
C PRO A 134 7.41 -14.35 7.46
N TYR A 135 7.90 -13.11 7.40
CA TYR A 135 8.02 -12.22 8.56
C TYR A 135 7.34 -10.89 8.25
N SER A 136 6.83 -10.18 9.26
CA SER A 136 6.22 -8.87 9.02
C SER A 136 7.27 -7.84 8.59
N ALA A 137 7.00 -7.11 7.50
CA ALA A 137 7.85 -6.01 7.02
C ALA A 137 7.51 -4.65 7.65
N GLY A 138 6.44 -4.56 8.45
CA GLY A 138 6.07 -3.34 9.19
C GLY A 138 5.66 -2.13 8.34
N HIS A 139 5.57 -2.28 7.00
CA HIS A 139 5.27 -1.21 6.05
C HIS A 139 3.78 -0.89 5.95
N ILE A 140 3.00 -1.89 5.51
CA ILE A 140 1.53 -1.87 5.50
C ILE A 140 0.99 -3.17 6.14
N PRO A 141 -0.26 -3.20 6.64
CA PRO A 141 -0.85 -4.45 7.14
C PRO A 141 -0.76 -5.56 6.09
N GLY A 142 -0.22 -6.72 6.48
CA GLY A 142 0.03 -7.84 5.57
C GLY A 142 1.40 -7.84 4.87
N SER A 143 2.16 -6.75 4.93
CA SER A 143 3.48 -6.66 4.31
C SER A 143 4.46 -7.70 4.88
N THR A 144 5.19 -8.37 3.99
CA THR A 144 5.92 -9.59 4.29
C THR A 144 7.34 -9.55 3.75
N MET A 145 8.30 -9.77 4.64
CA MET A 145 9.66 -10.17 4.29
C MET A 145 9.68 -11.69 4.12
N TRP A 146 10.06 -12.17 2.95
CA TRP A 146 10.14 -13.60 2.66
C TRP A 146 11.56 -14.11 2.87
N ARG A 147 11.73 -15.06 3.79
CA ARG A 147 12.98 -15.77 4.00
C ARG A 147 12.93 -17.13 3.31
N PHE A 148 13.89 -17.38 2.43
CA PHE A 148 14.03 -18.61 1.65
C PHE A 148 15.31 -19.33 2.04
N GLU A 149 15.25 -20.64 2.28
CA GLU A 149 16.40 -21.43 2.72
C GLU A 149 16.54 -22.74 1.93
N ASN A 150 17.71 -22.91 1.30
CA ASN A 150 18.19 -24.18 0.78
C ASN A 150 19.72 -24.18 0.88
N GLY A 151 20.22 -24.59 2.04
CA GLY A 151 21.64 -24.51 2.43
C GLY A 151 22.12 -23.11 2.83
N LYS A 152 21.83 -22.08 2.02
CA LYS A 152 21.99 -20.66 2.39
C LYS A 152 20.63 -19.97 2.47
N SER A 153 20.53 -18.98 3.34
CA SER A 153 19.33 -18.17 3.57
C SER A 153 19.36 -16.87 2.78
N VAL A 154 18.24 -16.56 2.12
CA VAL A 154 18.02 -15.31 1.39
C VAL A 154 16.74 -14.67 1.86
N MET A 155 16.79 -13.38 2.16
CA MET A 155 15.62 -12.61 2.56
C MET A 155 15.32 -11.55 1.51
N VAL A 156 14.08 -11.52 1.02
CA VAL A 156 13.53 -10.40 0.24
C VAL A 156 12.60 -9.61 1.13
N THR A 157 12.88 -8.34 1.38
CA THR A 157 12.11 -7.56 2.35
C THR A 157 10.80 -7.01 1.78
N GLY A 158 10.73 -6.80 0.46
CA GLY A 158 9.79 -5.83 -0.10
C GLY A 158 10.06 -4.44 0.46
N ASP A 159 9.02 -3.61 0.51
CA ASP A 159 9.05 -2.36 1.28
C ASP A 159 9.00 -2.66 2.78
N LEU A 160 9.81 -1.94 3.56
CA LEU A 160 9.97 -2.22 4.98
C LEU A 160 9.96 -0.95 5.83
N TYR A 161 9.48 -1.09 7.05
CA TYR A 161 9.58 -0.03 8.06
C TYR A 161 9.91 -0.63 9.44
N THR A 162 10.98 -0.15 10.06
CA THR A 162 11.55 -0.76 11.28
C THR A 162 11.11 -0.10 12.59
N ARG A 163 10.47 1.06 12.52
CA ARG A 163 9.94 1.77 13.70
C ARG A 163 8.46 1.45 13.89
N ASP A 164 8.01 1.46 15.13
CA ASP A 164 6.59 1.30 15.42
C ASP A 164 5.80 2.53 14.93
N THR A 165 4.64 2.27 14.34
CA THR A 165 3.63 3.26 13.97
C THR A 165 2.40 3.12 14.88
N LYS A 166 1.35 3.91 14.65
CA LYS A 166 0.06 3.67 15.32
C LYS A 166 -0.56 2.37 14.79
N LEU A 167 -0.45 2.12 13.49
CA LEU A 167 -1.05 1.00 12.79
C LEU A 167 -0.28 -0.32 12.98
N LEU A 168 1.06 -0.27 12.98
CA LEU A 168 1.94 -1.44 12.87
C LEU A 168 3.09 -1.43 13.86
N THR A 169 3.54 -2.63 14.22
CA THR A 169 4.83 -2.86 14.85
C THR A 169 5.90 -2.87 13.76
N GLY A 170 7.05 -2.24 14.01
CA GLY A 170 8.14 -2.19 13.04
C GLY A 170 8.78 -3.56 12.80
N ALA A 171 9.28 -3.78 11.58
CA ALA A 171 10.04 -4.95 11.19
C ALA A 171 11.22 -5.20 12.13
N LYS A 172 11.46 -6.47 12.44
CA LYS A 172 12.59 -6.91 13.26
C LYS A 172 13.69 -7.49 12.37
N PRO A 173 14.96 -7.23 12.67
CA PRO A 173 16.07 -7.79 11.91
C PRO A 173 16.10 -9.31 12.06
N MET A 174 16.35 -10.00 10.96
CA MET A 174 16.46 -11.46 10.91
C MET A 174 17.84 -11.84 10.38
N LYS A 175 18.48 -12.83 11.01
CA LYS A 175 19.76 -13.34 10.51
C LYS A 175 19.55 -14.04 9.16
N THR A 176 20.28 -13.59 8.15
CA THR A 176 20.23 -14.12 6.78
C THR A 176 21.62 -14.04 6.14
N ASP A 177 21.95 -14.93 5.20
CA ASP A 177 23.22 -14.91 4.48
C ASP A 177 23.22 -13.87 3.35
N ILE A 178 22.06 -13.69 2.70
CA ILE A 178 21.84 -12.71 1.64
C ILE A 178 20.57 -11.93 1.99
N LEU A 179 20.65 -10.60 1.87
CA LEU A 179 19.54 -9.68 2.07
C LEU A 179 19.32 -8.88 0.79
N ILE A 180 18.12 -8.97 0.24
CA ILE A 180 17.62 -8.15 -0.86
C ILE A 180 16.60 -7.19 -0.23
N MET A 181 16.94 -5.90 -0.20
CA MET A 181 16.12 -4.89 0.46
C MET A 181 15.87 -3.66 -0.41
N GLU A 182 14.79 -2.95 -0.10
CA GLU A 182 14.48 -1.66 -0.72
C GLU A 182 15.54 -0.58 -0.41
N SER A 183 15.54 0.48 -1.21
CA SER A 183 16.46 1.61 -1.07
C SER A 183 15.77 2.97 -1.25
N THR A 184 14.45 3.04 -1.08
CA THR A 184 13.61 4.22 -1.38
C THR A 184 14.11 5.50 -0.71
N TYR A 185 14.61 5.37 0.52
CA TYR A 185 15.14 6.48 1.32
C TYR A 185 16.64 6.35 1.62
N ALA A 186 17.39 5.60 0.82
CA ALA A 186 18.84 5.53 0.97
C ALA A 186 19.46 6.93 0.97
N GLY A 187 20.31 7.20 1.97
CA GLY A 187 20.95 8.51 2.15
C GLY A 187 20.06 9.62 2.74
N LYS A 188 18.81 9.33 3.13
CA LYS A 188 17.92 10.29 3.78
C LYS A 188 17.70 9.95 5.25
N PHE A 189 17.73 10.98 6.10
CA PHE A 189 17.37 10.86 7.51
C PHE A 189 15.92 11.31 7.70
N HIS A 190 15.15 10.51 8.45
CA HIS A 190 13.80 10.88 8.85
C HIS A 190 13.82 11.57 10.22
N GLU A 191 13.05 12.65 10.31
CA GLU A 191 12.74 13.32 11.58
C GLU A 191 12.12 12.36 12.60
N ASP A 192 12.14 12.77 13.86
CA ASP A 192 11.45 12.03 14.92
C ASP A 192 9.94 12.00 14.66
N ARG A 193 9.35 10.81 14.83
CA ARG A 193 7.95 10.58 14.47
C ARG A 193 6.99 11.30 15.41
N GLU A 194 7.32 11.43 16.69
CA GLU A 194 6.48 12.17 17.64
C GLU A 194 6.50 13.67 17.32
N GLN A 195 7.66 14.21 16.97
CA GLN A 195 7.78 15.61 16.52
C GLN A 195 6.98 15.88 15.25
N VAL A 196 7.07 15.01 14.24
CA VAL A 196 6.28 15.14 13.00
C VAL A 196 4.78 15.11 13.28
N LYS A 197 4.31 14.20 14.15
CA LYS A 197 2.89 14.14 14.54
C LYS A 197 2.46 15.38 15.31
N ALA A 198 3.26 15.86 16.26
CA ALA A 198 2.96 17.06 17.02
C ALA A 198 2.84 18.29 16.10
N ARG A 199 3.79 18.44 15.16
CA ARG A 199 3.76 19.51 14.16
C ARG A 199 2.53 19.43 13.26
N LEU A 200 2.19 18.23 12.76
CA LEU A 200 0.98 18.02 11.96
C LEU A 200 -0.28 18.45 12.73
N LYS A 201 -0.45 18.00 13.98
CA LYS A 201 -1.61 18.38 14.80
C LYS A 201 -1.67 19.88 15.08
N SER A 202 -0.52 20.50 15.33
CA SER A 202 -0.41 21.95 15.56
C SER A 202 -0.86 22.73 14.33
N HIS A 203 -0.36 22.39 13.14
CA HIS A 203 -0.75 23.08 11.90
C HIS A 203 -2.21 22.83 11.53
N ILE A 204 -2.73 21.60 11.76
CA ILE A 204 -4.17 21.35 11.59
C ILE A 204 -4.97 22.28 12.50
N LYS A 205 -4.62 22.33 13.79
CA LYS A 205 -5.32 23.20 14.75
C LYS A 205 -5.30 24.67 14.33
N GLU A 206 -4.16 25.17 13.87
CA GLU A 206 -4.03 26.56 13.39
C GLU A 206 -4.98 26.85 12.20
N VAL A 207 -5.08 25.94 11.24
CA VAL A 207 -5.99 26.09 10.10
C VAL A 207 -7.45 26.12 10.57
N ILE A 208 -7.84 25.21 11.47
CA ILE A 208 -9.22 25.13 11.98
C ILE A 208 -9.57 26.36 12.85
N ASP A 209 -8.64 26.80 13.72
CA ASP A 209 -8.84 27.98 14.57
C ASP A 209 -9.02 29.27 13.72
N ASN A 210 -8.47 29.29 12.50
CA ASN A 210 -8.67 30.36 11.52
C ASN A 210 -9.92 30.18 10.63
N HIS A 211 -10.78 29.21 10.95
CA HIS A 211 -11.99 28.84 10.20
C HIS A 211 -11.71 28.30 8.79
N GLY A 212 -10.53 27.71 8.57
CA GLY A 212 -10.20 26.97 7.35
C GLY A 212 -10.48 25.48 7.48
N LYS A 213 -10.20 24.73 6.41
CA LYS A 213 -10.37 23.28 6.33
C LYS A 213 -9.06 22.63 5.90
N VAL A 214 -8.82 21.40 6.35
CA VAL A 214 -7.61 20.65 5.98
C VAL A 214 -7.97 19.48 5.07
N ILE A 215 -7.36 19.44 3.89
CA ILE A 215 -7.34 18.26 3.03
C ILE A 215 -6.04 17.48 3.31
N LEU A 216 -6.18 16.19 3.59
CA LEU A 216 -5.09 15.24 3.76
C LEU A 216 -5.14 14.20 2.64
N PRO A 217 -4.44 14.44 1.51
CA PRO A 217 -4.30 13.44 0.46
C PRO A 217 -3.55 12.22 0.99
N SER A 218 -4.12 11.03 0.80
CA SER A 218 -3.52 9.77 1.27
C SER A 218 -3.79 8.59 0.35
N PHE A 219 -2.87 7.62 0.34
CA PHE A 219 -3.12 6.33 -0.30
C PHE A 219 -4.18 5.53 0.46
N ALA A 220 -4.94 4.71 -0.26
CA ALA A 220 -6.02 3.91 0.28
C ALA A 220 -5.54 2.92 1.37
N VAL A 221 -4.34 2.39 1.19
CA VAL A 221 -3.68 1.39 2.04
C VAL A 221 -2.58 2.06 2.88
N GLY A 222 -2.55 1.74 4.18
CA GLY A 222 -1.57 2.27 5.12
C GLY A 222 -1.82 3.71 5.56
N ARG A 223 -1.51 4.70 4.71
CA ARG A 223 -1.43 6.12 5.12
C ARG A 223 -2.76 6.68 5.63
N THR A 224 -3.87 6.38 4.96
CA THR A 224 -5.21 6.82 5.39
C THR A 224 -5.50 6.36 6.82
N GLN A 225 -5.21 5.09 7.12
CA GLN A 225 -5.49 4.48 8.41
C GLN A 225 -4.55 4.99 9.51
N GLU A 226 -3.28 5.23 9.18
CA GLU A 226 -2.32 5.83 10.10
C GLU A 226 -2.70 7.27 10.48
N LEU A 227 -3.15 8.08 9.51
CA LEU A 227 -3.64 9.45 9.78
C LEU A 227 -4.91 9.43 10.63
N MET A 228 -5.87 8.57 10.30
CA MET A 228 -7.07 8.35 11.10
C MET A 228 -6.73 8.02 12.56
N MET A 229 -5.78 7.11 12.81
CA MET A 229 -5.36 6.77 14.18
C MET A 229 -4.53 7.88 14.85
N THR A 230 -3.82 8.69 14.07
CA THR A 230 -3.00 9.80 14.59
C THR A 230 -3.87 10.94 15.09
N LEU A 231 -4.97 11.22 14.39
CA LEU A 231 -5.85 12.36 14.66
C LEU A 231 -7.08 12.00 15.52
N SER A 232 -7.30 10.73 15.84
CA SER A 232 -8.50 10.26 16.54
C SER A 232 -8.67 10.74 17.99
N ASP A 233 -7.63 11.36 18.55
CA ASP A 233 -7.63 12.01 19.87
C ASP A 233 -7.89 13.52 19.82
N MET A 234 -8.02 14.10 18.62
CA MET A 234 -8.40 15.49 18.42
C MET A 234 -9.93 15.60 18.39
N ASP A 235 -10.46 16.68 18.98
CA ASP A 235 -11.88 17.01 18.96
C ASP A 235 -12.22 17.76 17.67
N LEU A 236 -12.25 17.03 16.55
CA LEU A 236 -12.47 17.54 15.20
C LEU A 236 -13.49 16.68 14.43
N ASN A 237 -14.23 17.30 13.52
CA ASN A 237 -15.05 16.63 12.53
C ASN A 237 -14.19 16.08 11.39
N ILE A 238 -13.65 14.88 11.61
CA ILE A 238 -12.78 14.19 10.64
C ILE A 238 -13.60 13.28 9.73
N PHE A 239 -13.46 13.47 8.43
CA PHE A 239 -14.07 12.63 7.40
C PHE A 239 -13.01 11.83 6.63
N VAL A 240 -13.36 10.59 6.27
CA VAL A 240 -12.53 9.72 5.42
C VAL A 240 -13.30 9.38 4.14
N ASP A 241 -12.71 9.65 2.98
CA ASP A 241 -13.31 9.39 1.67
C ASP A 241 -12.39 8.55 0.76
N GLY A 242 -13.00 7.99 -0.28
CA GLY A 242 -12.35 7.16 -1.26
C GLY A 242 -12.11 5.73 -0.79
N MET A 243 -11.21 5.04 -1.47
CA MET A 243 -10.97 3.61 -1.25
C MET A 243 -10.43 3.31 0.17
N GLY A 244 -9.90 4.32 0.87
CA GLY A 244 -9.52 4.20 2.28
C GLY A 244 -10.65 3.66 3.19
N ASN A 245 -11.92 3.91 2.85
CA ASN A 245 -13.07 3.33 3.57
C ASN A 245 -13.17 1.81 3.37
N GLY A 246 -13.03 1.34 2.13
CA GLY A 246 -13.04 -0.09 1.81
C GLY A 246 -11.89 -0.84 2.46
N ILE A 247 -10.67 -0.28 2.39
CA ILE A 247 -9.48 -0.85 3.03
C ILE A 247 -9.63 -0.87 4.56
N THR A 248 -10.20 0.18 5.15
CA THR A 248 -10.50 0.19 6.59
C THR A 248 -11.43 -0.97 6.97
N GLY A 249 -12.44 -1.26 6.14
CA GLY A 249 -13.30 -2.43 6.30
C GLY A 249 -12.54 -3.76 6.23
N ILE A 250 -11.60 -3.89 5.29
CA ILE A 250 -10.75 -5.08 5.17
C ILE A 250 -9.91 -5.27 6.44
N TYR A 251 -9.32 -4.19 6.96
CA TYR A 251 -8.51 -4.25 8.18
C TYR A 251 -9.32 -4.68 9.40
N LEU A 252 -10.55 -4.21 9.53
CA LEU A 252 -11.46 -4.61 10.62
C LEU A 252 -11.84 -6.10 10.58
N ASN A 253 -11.91 -6.67 9.38
CA ASN A 253 -12.35 -8.05 9.13
C ASN A 253 -11.20 -9.05 8.94
N THR A 254 -9.95 -8.59 8.93
CA THR A 254 -8.75 -9.43 8.77
C THR A 254 -7.83 -9.26 10.00
N PRO A 255 -8.14 -9.90 11.14
CA PRO A 255 -7.40 -9.71 12.39
C PRO A 255 -5.99 -10.30 12.31
N GLY A 256 -5.11 -9.89 13.24
CA GLY A 256 -3.74 -10.43 13.38
C GLY A 256 -2.64 -9.62 12.70
N PHE A 257 -2.99 -8.60 11.90
CA PHE A 257 -2.02 -7.82 11.12
C PHE A 257 -1.81 -6.38 11.61
N LEU A 258 -2.58 -5.92 12.60
CA LEU A 258 -2.43 -4.59 13.19
C LEU A 258 -1.79 -4.68 14.58
N ARG A 259 -1.05 -3.64 14.95
CA ARG A 259 -0.44 -3.50 16.29
C ARG A 259 -1.49 -3.56 17.40
N SER A 260 -2.63 -2.90 17.21
CA SER A 260 -3.73 -2.88 18.17
C SER A 260 -5.08 -2.76 17.45
N MET A 261 -5.76 -3.89 17.29
CA MET A 261 -7.13 -3.91 16.74
C MET A 261 -8.12 -3.10 17.60
N LYS A 262 -7.87 -3.01 18.91
CA LYS A 262 -8.68 -2.23 19.85
C LYS A 262 -8.58 -0.73 19.55
N ASP A 263 -7.36 -0.21 19.45
CA ASP A 263 -7.12 1.21 19.20
C ASP A 263 -7.53 1.60 17.78
N PHE A 264 -7.36 0.69 16.82
CA PHE A 264 -7.85 0.86 15.47
C PHE A 264 -9.38 1.01 15.43
N ARG A 265 -10.13 0.09 16.06
CA ARG A 265 -11.60 0.19 16.16
C ARG A 265 -12.06 1.48 16.85
N LYS A 266 -11.39 1.88 17.93
CA LYS A 266 -11.66 3.14 18.61
C LYS A 266 -11.48 4.33 17.67
N SER A 267 -10.40 4.33 16.88
CA SER A 267 -10.10 5.41 15.93
C SER A 267 -11.09 5.45 14.76
N VAL A 268 -11.50 4.29 14.23
CA VAL A 268 -12.56 4.21 13.21
C VAL A 268 -13.87 4.82 13.73
N GLY A 269 -14.23 4.57 14.99
CA GLY A 269 -15.43 5.15 15.60
C GLY A 269 -15.36 6.66 15.85
N ARG A 270 -14.19 7.29 15.68
CA ARG A 270 -13.98 8.73 15.84
C ARG A 270 -14.01 9.50 14.52
N VAL A 271 -14.05 8.80 13.39
CA VAL A 271 -14.11 9.43 12.06
C VAL A 271 -15.40 9.09 11.34
N ARG A 272 -15.82 9.95 10.42
CA ARG A 272 -17.00 9.73 9.59
C ARG A 272 -16.60 9.26 8.20
N GLN A 273 -17.02 8.07 7.81
CA GLN A 273 -16.74 7.54 6.48
C GLN A 273 -17.75 8.09 5.46
N VAL A 274 -17.23 8.74 4.43
CA VAL A 274 -18.02 9.35 3.36
C VAL A 274 -18.62 8.26 2.47
N ARG A 275 -19.95 8.34 2.26
CA ARG A 275 -20.72 7.38 1.46
C ARG A 275 -21.47 8.09 0.34
N GLY A 276 -20.98 7.93 -0.88
CA GLY A 276 -21.61 8.45 -2.09
C GLY A 276 -21.49 9.97 -2.26
N ASN A 277 -21.91 10.44 -3.44
CA ASN A 277 -21.70 11.83 -3.86
C ASN A 277 -22.53 12.84 -3.04
N GLY A 278 -23.74 12.46 -2.61
CA GLY A 278 -24.60 13.36 -1.82
C GLY A 278 -24.06 13.65 -0.42
N MET A 279 -23.33 12.71 0.21
CA MET A 279 -22.59 13.00 1.44
C MET A 279 -21.37 13.85 1.13
N ARG A 280 -20.60 13.51 0.07
CA ARG A 280 -19.42 14.27 -0.35
C ARG A 280 -19.68 15.76 -0.53
N GLN A 281 -20.81 16.15 -1.11
CA GLN A 281 -21.16 17.57 -1.27
C GLN A 281 -21.41 18.28 0.07
N ARG A 282 -22.10 17.61 1.02
CA ARG A 282 -22.44 18.21 2.32
C ARG A 282 -21.23 18.41 3.23
N ILE A 283 -20.29 17.47 3.19
CA ILE A 283 -19.14 17.52 4.11
C ILE A 283 -18.15 18.63 3.79
N VAL A 284 -18.22 19.24 2.59
CA VAL A 284 -17.39 20.41 2.26
C VAL A 284 -17.57 21.47 3.32
N ASP A 285 -18.79 21.70 3.80
CA ASP A 285 -19.09 22.70 4.82
C ASP A 285 -18.91 22.16 6.25
N GLU A 286 -19.23 20.88 6.49
CA GLU A 286 -19.21 20.28 7.84
C GLU A 286 -17.83 19.83 8.33
N ALA A 287 -16.90 19.51 7.43
CA ALA A 287 -15.62 18.91 7.80
C ALA A 287 -14.63 19.95 8.31
N ASP A 288 -13.91 19.59 9.37
CA ASP A 288 -12.66 20.24 9.76
C ASP A 288 -11.50 19.63 8.96
N VAL A 289 -11.46 18.30 8.90
CA VAL A 289 -10.38 17.55 8.23
C VAL A 289 -10.97 16.49 7.31
N ILE A 290 -10.44 16.43 6.08
CA ILE A 290 -10.83 15.47 5.04
C ILE A 290 -9.63 14.62 4.66
N ILE A 291 -9.60 13.36 5.09
CA ILE A 291 -8.61 12.36 4.67
C ILE A 291 -9.15 11.66 3.43
N THR A 292 -8.46 11.74 2.29
CA THR A 292 -9.04 11.29 1.01
C THR A 292 -8.00 10.84 0.00
N THR A 293 -8.41 9.92 -0.87
CA THR A 293 -7.59 9.46 -2.00
C THR A 293 -7.71 10.39 -3.22
N SER A 294 -6.70 10.53 -4.09
CA SER A 294 -5.41 9.83 -4.07
C SER A 294 -4.30 10.66 -3.40
N GLY A 295 -3.29 9.98 -2.87
CA GLY A 295 -2.20 10.61 -2.11
C GLY A 295 -1.23 11.48 -2.93
N MET A 296 -1.31 11.44 -4.26
CA MET A 296 -0.47 12.23 -5.17
C MET A 296 -1.27 13.22 -6.03
N LEU A 297 -2.57 13.37 -5.76
CA LEU A 297 -3.45 14.35 -6.43
C LEU A 297 -3.69 14.14 -7.93
N ASP A 298 -3.35 12.99 -8.50
CA ASP A 298 -3.58 12.72 -9.93
C ASP A 298 -5.00 12.24 -10.24
N GLY A 299 -5.82 11.96 -9.22
CA GLY A 299 -7.16 11.44 -9.42
C GLY A 299 -7.94 11.19 -8.13
N GLY A 300 -9.16 10.68 -8.31
CA GLY A 300 -10.03 10.31 -7.19
C GLY A 300 -10.72 11.49 -6.50
N PRO A 301 -11.36 11.24 -5.34
CA PRO A 301 -12.18 12.24 -4.66
C PRO A 301 -11.42 13.48 -4.15
N VAL A 302 -10.09 13.42 -3.98
CA VAL A 302 -9.28 14.59 -3.58
C VAL A 302 -9.46 15.77 -4.54
N LEU A 303 -9.55 15.50 -5.85
CA LEU A 303 -9.74 16.54 -6.87
C LEU A 303 -11.05 17.31 -6.68
N PHE A 304 -12.11 16.62 -6.25
CA PHE A 304 -13.38 17.26 -5.91
C PHE A 304 -13.21 18.27 -4.78
N TYR A 305 -12.57 17.87 -3.66
CA TYR A 305 -12.40 18.77 -2.52
C TYR A 305 -11.49 19.95 -2.83
N ILE A 306 -10.43 19.73 -3.61
CA ILE A 306 -9.56 20.81 -4.09
C ILE A 306 -10.38 21.81 -4.90
N GLN A 307 -11.20 21.36 -5.86
CA GLN A 307 -12.04 22.27 -6.66
C GLN A 307 -13.02 23.09 -5.80
N GLN A 308 -13.55 22.52 -4.72
CA GLN A 308 -14.46 23.25 -3.83
C GLN A 308 -13.74 24.26 -2.92
N LEU A 309 -12.49 23.98 -2.53
CA LEU A 309 -11.77 24.74 -1.50
C LEU A 309 -10.60 25.57 -2.04
N MET A 310 -10.24 25.47 -3.33
CA MET A 310 -9.05 26.13 -3.88
C MET A 310 -9.03 27.65 -3.79
N ASN A 311 -10.20 28.29 -3.67
CA ASN A 311 -10.32 29.75 -3.54
C ASN A 311 -10.48 30.21 -2.09
N ASP A 312 -10.48 29.29 -1.12
CA ASP A 312 -10.52 29.63 0.31
C ASP A 312 -9.08 29.81 0.84
N PRO A 313 -8.62 31.05 1.11
CA PRO A 313 -7.26 31.31 1.55
C PRO A 313 -6.98 30.81 2.98
N LYS A 314 -8.01 30.38 3.71
CA LYS A 314 -7.87 29.85 5.08
C LYS A 314 -7.63 28.34 5.08
N SER A 315 -8.02 27.65 4.01
CA SER A 315 -7.91 26.20 3.90
C SER A 315 -6.51 25.77 3.47
N ALA A 316 -6.14 24.54 3.79
CA ALA A 316 -4.81 24.00 3.52
C ALA A 316 -4.85 22.55 3.02
N ILE A 317 -3.85 22.19 2.22
CA ILE A 317 -3.56 20.81 1.81
C ILE A 317 -2.25 20.40 2.45
N PHE A 318 -2.23 19.29 3.20
CA PHE A 318 -1.00 18.75 3.78
C PHE A 318 -0.62 17.42 3.14
N LEU A 319 0.51 17.39 2.45
CA LEU A 319 1.07 16.19 1.83
C LEU A 319 1.83 15.36 2.88
N THR A 320 1.41 14.12 3.09
CA THR A 320 1.91 13.27 4.21
C THR A 320 2.66 12.02 3.75
N GLY A 321 2.89 11.90 2.44
CA GLY A 321 3.62 10.80 1.81
C GLY A 321 4.51 11.31 0.69
N TYR A 322 5.39 10.44 0.21
CA TYR A 322 6.25 10.73 -0.94
C TYR A 322 5.42 11.11 -2.17
N GLN A 323 5.91 12.10 -2.92
CA GLN A 323 5.30 12.58 -4.15
C GLN A 323 6.27 12.27 -5.29
N VAL A 324 5.84 11.46 -6.24
CA VAL A 324 6.67 11.05 -7.38
C VAL A 324 6.84 12.25 -8.34
N GLU A 325 8.01 12.36 -8.95
CA GLU A 325 8.27 13.33 -10.03
C GLU A 325 7.18 13.25 -11.11
N GLY A 326 6.67 14.39 -11.58
CA GLY A 326 5.62 14.45 -12.60
C GLY A 326 4.18 14.35 -12.10
N THR A 327 3.94 14.12 -10.81
CA THR A 327 2.59 14.11 -10.22
C THR A 327 2.09 15.51 -9.85
N ASN A 328 0.76 15.69 -9.78
CA ASN A 328 0.16 16.95 -9.33
C ASN A 328 0.63 17.34 -7.92
N GLY A 329 0.73 16.37 -7.01
CA GLY A 329 1.19 16.61 -5.64
C GLY A 329 2.65 17.04 -5.52
N ARG A 330 3.49 16.69 -6.50
CA ARG A 330 4.88 17.18 -6.58
C ARG A 330 4.97 18.61 -7.13
N SER A 331 3.97 19.05 -7.88
CA SER A 331 3.95 20.35 -8.58
C SER A 331 3.37 21.51 -7.75
N LEU A 332 2.71 21.20 -6.62
CA LEU A 332 2.20 22.18 -5.65
C LEU A 332 3.31 22.81 -4.81
#